data_AF-A6I2L2-F1
#
_entry.id   AF-A6I2L2-F1
#
_cell.length_a   1.000
_cell.length_b   1.000
_cell.length_c   1.000
_cell.angle_alpha   90.00
_cell.angle_beta   90.00
_cell.angle_gamma   90.00
#
_symmetry.space_group_name_H-M   'P 1'
#
loop_
_entity.id
_entity.type
_entity.pdbx_description
1 polymer ?
#
loop_
_entity_poly.entity_id
_entity_poly.type
_entity_poly.pdbx_seq_one_letter_code
_entity_poly.pdbx_strand_id
1 'polypeptide(L)'
;MQDFFPTMFMKPNPQCDDKNCRKQQEEYKKRAPAQPTQETAPQEEEEVVHEDNEWGIELVSEVSEEELKNSSGPVPTLPEGITVAYTVPKKREDSVSEVTVEDSGESLEDLMARMKKM
;
A
#
# COMPACT_ATOMS: atom_id res chain seq x y z
N MET A 1 -10.21 -8.58 11.28
CA MET A 1 -8.93 -7.90 11.53
C MET A 1 -9.27 -6.58 12.21
N GLN A 2 -8.90 -6.39 13.47
CA GLN A 2 -9.22 -5.18 14.23
C GLN A 2 -8.05 -4.20 14.06
N ASP A 3 -8.37 -2.94 13.78
CA ASP A 3 -7.39 -1.89 13.62
C ASP A 3 -6.69 -1.63 14.96
N PHE A 4 -5.39 -1.92 15.04
CA PHE A 4 -4.63 -1.87 16.30
C PHE A 4 -4.22 -0.44 16.67
N PHE A 5 -4.34 0.52 15.75
CA PHE A 5 -3.93 1.91 15.96
C PHE A 5 -5.03 2.89 15.53
N PRO A 6 -6.20 2.86 16.19
CA PRO A 6 -7.31 3.72 15.80
C PRO A 6 -7.04 5.18 16.18
N THR A 7 -7.16 6.08 15.21
CA THR A 7 -7.26 7.52 15.48
C THR A 7 -8.73 7.87 15.72
N MET A 8 -9.02 8.47 16.88
CA MET A 8 -10.39 8.87 17.23
C MET A 8 -10.41 10.27 17.85
N PHE A 9 -11.39 11.06 17.46
CA PHE A 9 -11.65 12.37 18.05
C PHE A 9 -12.93 12.29 18.89
N MET A 10 -12.78 12.38 20.22
CA MET A 10 -13.91 12.38 21.14
C MET A 10 -14.43 13.81 21.35
N LYS A 11 -15.72 14.03 21.10
CA LYS A 11 -16.37 15.32 21.34
C LYS A 11 -16.85 15.43 22.80
N PRO A 12 -16.90 16.65 23.37
CA PRO A 12 -17.43 16.85 24.72
C PRO A 12 -18.88 16.38 24.87
N ASN A 13 -19.20 15.76 26.01
CA ASN A 13 -20.58 15.37 26.35
C ASN A 13 -21.39 16.60 26.83
N PRO A 14 -22.53 16.93 26.18
CA PRO A 14 -23.39 18.04 26.61
C PRO A 14 -23.95 17.89 28.04
N GLN A 15 -24.14 16.66 28.51
CA GLN A 15 -24.66 16.33 29.84
C GLN A 15 -23.56 15.91 30.82
N CYS A 16 -22.33 16.38 30.63
CA CYS A 16 -21.25 16.12 31.57
C CYS A 16 -21.64 16.58 33.00
N ASP A 17 -21.43 15.72 33.99
CA ASP A 17 -21.74 16.00 35.40
C ASP A 17 -20.94 17.20 35.92
N ASP A 18 -19.72 17.39 35.42
CA ASP A 18 -18.90 18.56 35.72
C ASP A 18 -19.51 19.85 35.16
N LYS A 19 -19.82 20.76 36.08
CA LYS A 19 -20.35 22.10 35.77
C LYS A 19 -19.36 22.95 34.99
N ASN A 20 -18.06 22.82 35.26
CA ASN A 20 -17.02 23.60 34.57
C ASN A 20 -16.86 23.11 33.13
N CYS A 21 -16.93 21.80 32.89
CA CYS A 21 -16.92 21.25 31.53
C CYS A 21 -18.02 21.87 30.67
N ARG A 22 -19.26 21.93 31.18
CA ARG A 22 -20.39 22.55 30.46
C ARG A 22 -20.19 24.04 30.20
N LYS A 23 -19.65 24.80 31.16
CA LYS A 23 -19.30 26.22 30.95
C LYS A 23 -18.29 26.40 29.83
N GLN A 24 -17.20 25.62 29.82
CA GLN A 24 -16.20 25.68 28.75
C GLN A 24 -16.78 25.29 27.38
N GLN A 25 -17.76 24.38 27.33
CA GLN A 25 -18.45 24.04 26.09
C GLN A 25 -19.29 25.22 25.55
N GLU A 26 -19.96 25.97 26.43
CA GLU A 26 -20.71 27.17 26.04
C GLU A 26 -19.76 28.29 25.57
N GLU A 27 -18.64 28.49 26.25
CA GLU A 27 -17.61 29.42 25.81
C GLU A 27 -16.99 29.00 24.48
N TYR A 28 -16.75 27.70 24.27
CA TYR A 28 -16.28 27.16 23.01
C TYR A 28 -17.28 27.45 21.87
N LYS A 29 -18.57 27.24 22.10
CA LYS A 29 -19.62 27.56 21.11
C LYS A 29 -19.70 29.05 20.79
N LYS A 30 -19.36 29.93 21.73
CA LYS A 30 -19.31 31.38 21.52
C LYS A 30 -18.05 31.83 20.78
N ARG A 31 -16.90 31.18 21.00
CA ARG A 31 -15.62 31.50 20.35
C ARG A 31 -15.42 30.84 18.99
N ALA A 32 -16.00 29.66 18.77
CA ALA A 32 -15.92 28.90 17.53
C ALA A 32 -16.41 29.67 16.28
N PRO A 33 -17.51 30.45 16.31
CA PRO A 33 -17.91 31.27 15.16
C PRO A 33 -17.10 32.56 15.02
N ALA A 34 -16.36 32.96 16.06
CA ALA A 34 -15.54 34.19 16.05
C ALA A 34 -14.12 33.94 15.55
N GLN A 35 -13.66 32.68 15.56
CA GLN A 35 -12.47 32.28 14.82
C GLN A 35 -12.94 31.76 13.46
N PRO A 36 -12.49 32.33 12.34
CA PRO A 36 -12.69 31.66 11.06
C PRO A 36 -12.13 30.25 11.24
N THR A 37 -12.96 29.24 11.03
CA THR A 37 -12.50 27.86 10.93
C THR A 37 -11.36 27.94 9.94
N GLN A 38 -10.13 27.78 10.41
CA GLN A 38 -9.10 27.24 9.57
C GLN A 38 -9.65 25.85 9.30
N GLU A 39 -10.50 25.73 8.27
CA GLU A 39 -10.48 24.56 7.44
C GLU A 39 -9.01 24.29 7.33
N THR A 40 -8.57 23.17 7.89
CA THR A 40 -7.36 22.54 7.44
C THR A 40 -7.53 22.49 5.94
N ALA A 41 -7.08 23.55 5.27
CA ALA A 41 -6.71 23.49 3.89
C ALA A 41 -5.96 22.18 3.83
N PRO A 42 -6.32 21.26 2.90
CA PRO A 42 -5.45 20.14 2.61
C PRO A 42 -4.06 20.77 2.63
N GLN A 43 -3.18 20.33 3.54
CA GLN A 43 -1.80 20.78 3.46
C GLN A 43 -1.46 20.41 2.03
N GLU A 44 -1.41 21.42 1.18
CA GLU A 44 -1.05 21.28 -0.20
C GLU A 44 0.35 20.74 -0.02
N GLU A 45 0.51 19.43 -0.22
CA GLU A 45 1.77 18.75 -0.02
C GLU A 45 2.72 19.54 -0.90
N GLU A 46 3.57 20.36 -0.27
CA GLU A 46 4.48 21.22 -1.01
C GLU A 46 5.28 20.26 -1.88
N GLU A 47 5.07 20.35 -3.20
CA GLU A 47 5.75 19.49 -4.15
C GLU A 47 7.23 19.62 -3.85
N VAL A 48 7.87 18.53 -3.40
CA VAL A 48 9.25 18.55 -2.96
C VAL A 48 10.12 18.71 -4.21
N VAL A 49 10.38 19.97 -4.57
CA VAL A 49 11.27 20.32 -5.67
C VAL A 49 12.69 20.30 -5.14
N HIS A 50 13.50 19.39 -5.66
CA HIS A 50 14.94 19.36 -5.38
C HIS A 50 15.65 20.37 -6.28
N GLU A 51 16.38 21.33 -5.70
CA GLU A 51 17.16 22.34 -6.45
C GLU A 51 18.22 21.69 -7.33
N ASP A 52 18.82 20.58 -6.87
CA ASP A 52 19.83 19.80 -7.58
C ASP A 52 19.51 18.30 -7.54
N ASN A 53 19.63 17.62 -8.69
CA ASN A 53 19.51 16.16 -8.83
C ASN A 53 20.69 15.59 -9.64
N GLU A 54 21.91 15.77 -9.11
CA GLU A 54 23.15 15.34 -9.80
C GLU A 54 23.25 13.83 -10.01
N TRP A 55 22.50 13.04 -9.22
CA TRP A 55 22.57 11.58 -9.19
C TRP A 55 21.40 10.90 -9.92
N GLY A 56 20.48 11.68 -10.52
CA GLY A 56 19.35 11.15 -11.29
C GLY A 56 18.37 10.32 -10.46
N ILE A 57 18.18 10.67 -9.19
CA ILE A 57 17.24 9.97 -8.30
C ILE A 57 15.82 10.34 -8.73
N GLU A 58 15.02 9.32 -9.09
CA GLU A 58 13.61 9.45 -9.47
C GLU A 58 12.71 8.78 -8.42
N LEU A 59 11.55 9.39 -8.18
CA LEU A 59 10.52 8.80 -7.33
C LEU A 59 9.77 7.73 -8.13
N VAL A 60 10.27 6.49 -8.09
CA VAL A 60 9.57 5.34 -8.65
C VAL A 60 8.65 4.78 -7.57
N SER A 61 7.36 4.67 -7.87
CA SER A 61 6.44 3.95 -7.00
C SER A 61 6.88 2.48 -6.94
N GLU A 62 7.12 1.96 -5.73
CA GLU A 62 7.51 0.56 -5.50
C GLU A 62 6.48 -0.45 -6.06
N VAL A 63 5.25 0.02 -6.32
CA VAL A 63 4.23 -0.68 -7.07
C VAL A 63 3.98 0.10 -8.36
N SER A 64 4.21 -0.52 -9.51
CA SER A 64 3.80 0.04 -10.79
C SER A 64 2.27 -0.05 -10.94
N GLU A 65 1.66 0.90 -11.66
CA GLU A 65 0.20 0.92 -11.85
C GLU A 65 -0.32 -0.39 -12.48
N GLU A 66 0.51 -1.02 -13.31
CA GLU A 66 0.32 -2.35 -13.88
C GLU A 66 0.40 -3.48 -12.85
N GLU A 67 1.33 -3.47 -11.89
CA GLU A 67 1.42 -4.46 -10.80
C GLU A 67 0.25 -4.30 -9.80
N LEU A 68 -0.20 -3.07 -9.55
CA LEU A 68 -1.40 -2.78 -8.74
C LEU A 68 -2.67 -3.33 -9.42
N LYS A 69 -2.79 -3.10 -10.74
CA LYS A 69 -3.91 -3.58 -11.55
C LYS A 69 -3.86 -5.10 -11.76
N ASN A 70 -2.68 -5.71 -11.75
CA ASN A 70 -2.51 -7.16 -11.85
C ASN A 70 -2.79 -7.88 -10.52
N SER A 71 -2.57 -7.20 -9.39
CA SER A 71 -2.97 -7.65 -8.05
C SER A 71 -4.48 -7.56 -7.83
N SER A 72 -5.15 -6.63 -8.53
CA SER A 72 -6.60 -6.54 -8.63
C SER A 72 -7.12 -7.53 -9.69
N GLY A 73 -7.16 -8.82 -9.33
CA GLY A 73 -7.72 -9.88 -10.18
C GLY A 73 -9.18 -9.60 -10.63
N PRO A 74 -9.70 -10.37 -11.60
CA PRO A 74 -11.06 -10.18 -12.11
C PRO A 74 -12.10 -10.33 -10.99
N VAL A 75 -12.97 -9.33 -10.83
CA VAL A 75 -14.05 -9.34 -9.85
C VAL A 75 -15.17 -10.27 -10.35
N PRO A 76 -15.47 -11.39 -9.68
CA PRO A 76 -16.56 -12.27 -10.08
C PRO A 76 -17.91 -11.61 -9.76
N THR A 77 -18.93 -11.87 -10.59
CA THR A 77 -20.30 -11.46 -10.28
C THR A 77 -20.85 -12.35 -9.15
N LEU A 78 -20.97 -11.77 -7.96
CA LEU A 78 -21.38 -12.45 -6.74
C LEU A 78 -22.78 -11.98 -6.29
N PRO A 79 -23.60 -12.85 -5.68
CA PRO A 79 -24.89 -12.48 -5.11
C PRO A 79 -24.75 -11.67 -3.81
N GLU A 80 -25.82 -11.00 -3.39
CA GLU A 80 -25.85 -10.19 -2.16
C GLU A 80 -25.43 -11.01 -0.93
N GLY A 81 -24.45 -10.50 -0.18
CA GLY A 81 -23.97 -11.09 1.07
C GLY A 81 -22.71 -11.96 0.96
N ILE A 82 -22.10 -12.09 -0.21
CA ILE A 82 -20.84 -12.84 -0.40
C ILE A 82 -19.72 -11.91 -0.89
N THR A 83 -18.57 -11.94 -0.21
CA THR A 83 -17.36 -11.20 -0.59
C THR A 83 -16.17 -12.16 -0.72
N VAL A 84 -15.32 -11.94 -1.72
CA VAL A 84 -14.06 -12.69 -1.87
C VAL A 84 -13.04 -12.27 -0.82
N ALA A 85 -12.30 -13.24 -0.25
CA ALA A 85 -11.32 -13.00 0.81
C ALA A 85 -9.91 -12.67 0.28
N TYR A 86 -9.61 -13.02 -0.98
CA TYR A 86 -8.32 -12.77 -1.63
C TYR A 86 -8.51 -12.74 -3.15
N THR A 87 -7.66 -11.98 -3.85
CA THR A 87 -7.56 -11.95 -5.32
C THR A 87 -6.39 -12.83 -5.77
N VAL A 88 -6.58 -13.57 -6.86
CA VAL A 88 -5.49 -14.34 -7.48
C VAL A 88 -4.87 -13.44 -8.55
N PRO A 89 -3.57 -13.09 -8.46
CA PRO A 89 -2.90 -12.32 -9.50
C PRO A 89 -2.92 -13.12 -10.81
N LYS A 90 -3.05 -12.44 -11.95
CA LYS A 90 -2.98 -13.14 -13.23
C LYS A 90 -1.61 -13.79 -13.34
N LYS A 91 -1.59 -15.12 -13.57
CA LYS A 91 -0.37 -15.83 -13.94
C LYS A 91 0.26 -15.06 -15.09
N ARG A 92 1.51 -14.62 -14.93
CA ARG A 92 2.29 -14.14 -16.07
C ARG A 92 2.29 -15.29 -17.08
N GLU A 93 1.73 -15.07 -18.26
CA GLU A 93 2.00 -15.92 -19.43
C GLU A 93 3.41 -15.60 -19.93
N ASP A 94 4.38 -15.65 -19.02
CA ASP A 94 5.75 -15.82 -19.41
C ASP A 94 5.83 -17.27 -19.84
N SER A 95 5.77 -17.49 -21.15
CA SER A 95 6.32 -18.67 -21.80
C SER A 95 7.84 -18.69 -21.62
N VAL A 96 8.31 -18.54 -20.39
CA VAL A 96 9.63 -19.01 -19.99
C VAL A 96 9.45 -20.51 -20.04
N SER A 97 9.79 -21.08 -21.20
CA SER A 97 10.29 -22.43 -21.27
C SER A 97 11.19 -22.59 -20.06
N GLU A 98 10.74 -23.40 -19.11
CA GLU A 98 11.55 -23.86 -18.01
C GLU A 98 12.87 -24.30 -18.64
N VAL A 99 13.92 -23.47 -18.49
CA VAL A 99 15.27 -23.88 -18.88
C VAL A 99 15.72 -24.83 -17.79
N THR A 100 15.08 -25.99 -17.74
CA THR A 100 15.70 -27.18 -17.19
C THR A 100 16.88 -27.45 -18.10
N VAL A 101 18.08 -27.38 -17.54
CA VAL A 101 19.27 -27.92 -18.19
C VAL A 101 18.93 -29.35 -18.58
N GLU A 102 18.99 -29.68 -19.86
CA GLU A 102 18.78 -31.05 -20.32
C GLU A 102 19.85 -31.91 -19.63
N ASP A 103 19.43 -32.82 -18.75
CA ASP A 103 20.33 -33.80 -18.16
C ASP A 103 20.92 -34.60 -19.32
N SER A 104 22.17 -34.30 -19.68
CA SER A 104 22.80 -34.84 -20.89
C SER A 104 23.10 -36.34 -20.76
N GLY A 105 22.68 -37.00 -19.67
CA GLY A 105 22.87 -38.43 -19.42
C GLY A 105 24.33 -38.86 -19.36
N GLU A 106 25.28 -37.92 -19.40
CA GLU A 106 26.71 -38.19 -19.39
C GLU A 106 27.16 -38.44 -17.94
N SER A 107 27.74 -39.62 -17.70
CA SER A 107 28.35 -39.93 -16.42
C SER A 107 29.60 -39.06 -16.19
N LEU A 108 29.88 -38.70 -14.93
CA LEU A 108 31.06 -37.92 -14.56
C LEU A 108 32.37 -38.59 -15.04
N GLU A 109 32.41 -39.93 -15.02
CA GLU A 109 33.54 -40.70 -15.53
C GLU A 109 33.78 -40.50 -17.04
N ASP A 110 32.72 -40.47 -17.86
CA ASP A 110 32.83 -40.28 -19.31
C ASP A 110 33.35 -38.88 -19.68
N LEU A 111 32.93 -37.86 -18.93
CA LEU A 111 33.41 -36.48 -19.11
C LEU A 111 34.93 -36.38 -18.83
N MET A 112 35.39 -37.01 -17.75
CA MET A 112 36.81 -37.04 -17.38
C MET A 112 37.66 -37.83 -18.41
N ALA A 113 37.11 -38.90 -18.98
CA ALA A 113 37.78 -39.66 -20.02
C ALA A 113 37.95 -38.85 -21.32
N ARG A 114 36.97 -38.00 -21.67
CA ARG A 114 37.04 -37.11 -22.85
C ARG A 114 38.09 -36.02 -22.69
N MET A 115 38.13 -35.35 -21.54
CA MET A 115 39.13 -34.30 -21.27
C MET A 115 40.56 -34.82 -21.23
N LYS A 116 40.76 -36.12 -20.96
CA LYS A 116 42.08 -36.77 -20.96
C LYS A 116 42.56 -37.20 -22.36
N LYS A 117 41.65 -37.23 -23.35
CA LYS A 117 41.95 -37.56 -24.75
C LYS A 117 42.21 -36.34 -25.63
N MET A 118 42.06 -35.13 -25.09
CA MET A 118 42.60 -33.89 -25.64
C MET A 118 44.02 -33.65 -25.08
#